data_AF-A0A1H8MGP9-F1
#
_entry.id   AF-A0A1H8MGP9-F1
#
_cell.length_a   1.000
_cell.length_b   1.000
_cell.length_c   1.000
_cell.angle_alpha   90.00
_cell.angle_beta   90.00
_cell.angle_gamma   90.00
#
_symmetry.space_group_name_H-M   'P 1'
#
loop_
_entity.id
_entity.type
_entity.pdbx_description
1 polymer ?
#
loop_
_entity_poly.entity_id
_entity_poly.type
_entity_poly.pdbx_seq_one_letter_code
_entity_poly.pdbx_strand_id
1 'polypeptide(L)' 'MAKHTTLKRGQLLKYIGKRWKNLNISSPIMKFLGYDGNGFADVWVEYQGRLMLLAIGEVELAI' A
#
# COMPACT_ATOMS: atom_id res chain seq x y z
N MET A 1 3.51 19.88 10.67
CA MET A 1 4.24 19.05 9.69
C MET A 1 3.94 17.60 10.00
N ALA A 2 2.99 16.98 9.28
CA ALA A 2 2.78 15.54 9.40
C ALA A 2 4.07 14.84 8.93
N LYS A 3 4.60 13.93 9.74
CA LYS A 3 5.74 13.09 9.37
C LYS A 3 5.31 12.27 8.14
N HIS A 4 5.61 12.75 6.94
CA HIS A 4 5.60 11.91 5.76
C HIS A 4 6.74 10.90 5.97
N THR A 5 6.40 9.77 6.60
CA THR A 5 7.30 8.62 6.64
C THR A 5 7.47 8.19 5.20
N THR A 6 8.58 8.60 4.58
CA THR A 6 8.90 8.26 3.20
C THR A 6 9.04 6.75 3.10
N LEU A 7 8.06 6.11 2.47
CA LEU A 7 8.11 4.68 2.20
C LEU A 7 9.23 4.41 1.20
N LYS A 8 10.01 3.36 1.45
CA LYS A 8 11.08 2.88 0.59
C LYS A 8 10.59 1.71 -0.23
N ARG A 9 10.88 1.73 -1.53
CA ARG A 9 10.56 0.63 -2.44
C ARG A 9 11.02 -0.70 -1.85
N GLY A 10 10.13 -1.68 -1.84
CA GLY A 10 10.35 -3.00 -1.27
C GLY A 10 9.89 -3.17 0.18
N GLN A 11 9.49 -2.10 0.87
CA GLN A 11 8.89 -2.23 2.20
C GLN A 11 7.57 -2.98 2.15
N LEU A 12 7.31 -3.74 3.22
CA LEU A 12 6.04 -4.42 3.39
C LEU A 12 5.02 -3.45 3.99
N LEU A 13 3.85 -3.43 3.38
CA LEU A 13 2.68 -2.70 3.83
C LEU A 13 1.59 -3.70 4.17
N LYS A 14 0.72 -3.32 5.09
CA LYS A 14 -0.49 -4.05 5.43
C LYS A 14 -1.70 -3.24 4.98
N TYR A 15 -2.62 -3.90 4.29
CA TYR A 15 -3.88 -3.31 3.87
C TYR A 15 -4.82 -3.13 5.06
N ILE A 16 -5.34 -1.92 5.25
CA ILE A 16 -6.36 -1.57 6.25
C ILE A 16 -7.62 -0.96 5.64
N GLY A 17 -7.63 -0.74 4.32
CA GLY A 17 -8.79 -0.22 3.62
C GLY A 17 -9.99 -1.17 3.67
N LYS A 18 -11.17 -0.64 3.38
CA LYS A 18 -12.42 -1.42 3.35
C LYS A 18 -12.87 -1.79 1.94
N ARG A 19 -12.27 -1.17 0.90
CA ARG A 19 -12.63 -1.37 -0.50
C ARG A 19 -12.52 -2.82 -0.98
N TRP A 20 -11.56 -3.56 -0.43
CA TRP A 20 -11.24 -4.91 -0.89
C TRP A 20 -11.76 -6.03 0.00
N LYS A 21 -12.88 -5.81 0.72
CA LYS A 21 -13.54 -6.87 1.52
C LYS A 21 -13.82 -8.17 0.74
N ASN A 22 -13.90 -8.11 -0.58
CA ASN A 22 -14.18 -9.26 -1.46
C ASN A 22 -12.92 -9.89 -2.08
N LEU A 23 -11.73 -9.28 -1.92
CA LEU A 23 -10.51 -10.02 -2.17
C LEU A 23 -10.40 -11.03 -1.04
N ASN A 24 -10.24 -12.30 -1.38
CA ASN A 24 -10.00 -13.37 -0.42
C ASN A 24 -8.56 -13.19 0.09
N ILE A 25 -8.35 -12.15 0.90
CA ILE A 25 -7.06 -11.71 1.41
C ILE A 25 -6.68 -12.72 2.51
N SER A 26 -6.04 -13.81 2.10
CA SER A 26 -5.42 -14.76 3.03
C SER A 26 -4.27 -14.12 3.81
N SER A 27 -3.66 -13.06 3.28
CA SER A 27 -2.64 -12.26 3.95
C SER A 27 -2.79 -10.80 3.54
N PRO A 28 -2.97 -9.84 4.46
CA PRO A 28 -3.11 -8.42 4.10
C PRO A 28 -1.79 -7.73 3.72
N ILE A 29 -0.71 -8.50 3.54
CA ILE A 29 0.63 -7.99 3.32
C ILE A 29 0.93 -7.83 1.83
N MET A 30 1.48 -6.67 1.48
CA MET A 30 1.84 -6.28 0.12
C MET A 30 3.18 -5.57 0.11
N LYS A 31 3.81 -5.46 -1.06
CA LYS A 31 5.12 -4.81 -1.23
C LYS A 31 4.96 -3.44 -1.86
N PHE A 32 5.45 -2.40 -1.20
CA PHE A 32 5.48 -1.04 -1.74
C PHE A 32 6.40 -0.94 -2.95
N LEU A 33 5.92 -0.37 -4.05
CA LEU A 33 6.68 -0.16 -5.28
C LEU A 33 7.05 1.30 -5.52
N GLY A 34 6.19 2.22 -5.11
CA GLY A 34 6.39 3.65 -5.30
C GLY A 34 5.11 4.45 -5.10
N TYR A 35 5.23 5.77 -5.10
CA TYR A 35 4.09 6.66 -5.09
C TYR A 35 3.56 6.87 -6.51
N ASP A 36 2.26 7.14 -6.60
CA ASP A 36 1.70 7.84 -7.75
C ASP A 36 2.37 9.23 -7.86
N GLY A 37 2.84 9.57 -9.07
CA GLY A 37 3.48 10.85 -9.36
C GLY A 37 2.59 12.07 -9.14
N ASN A 38 1.25 11.90 -9.07
CA ASN A 38 0.31 12.96 -8.73
C ASN A 38 0.06 13.03 -7.21
N GLY A 39 0.88 13.83 -6.53
CA GLY A 39 0.56 14.32 -5.19
C GLY A 39 0.72 13.34 -4.03
N PHE A 40 1.36 12.18 -4.25
CA PHE A 40 1.63 11.18 -3.21
C PHE A 40 0.38 10.66 -2.48
N ALA A 41 -0.80 10.82 -3.07
CA ALA A 41 -2.07 10.40 -2.49
C ALA A 41 -2.23 8.87 -2.58
N ASP A 42 -1.70 8.28 -3.65
CA ASP A 42 -1.78 6.86 -3.94
C ASP A 42 -0.39 6.22 -4.00
N VAL A 43 -0.36 4.90 -3.81
CA VAL A 43 0.83 4.06 -3.80
C VAL A 43 0.62 2.85 -4.69
N TRP A 44 1.64 2.54 -5.48
CA TRP A 44 1.74 1.28 -6.21
C TRP A 44 2.27 0.20 -5.28
N VAL A 45 1.60 -0.94 -5.31
CA VAL A 45 1.95 -2.11 -4.49
C VAL A 45 1.91 -3.37 -5.34
N GLU A 46 2.71 -4.35 -4.96
CA GLU A 46 2.63 -5.71 -5.46
C GLU A 46 1.98 -6.60 -4.39
N TYR A 47 0.90 -7.27 -4.78
CA TYR A 47 0.17 -8.20 -3.93
C TYR A 47 -0.01 -9.52 -4.68
N GLN A 48 0.67 -10.58 -4.21
CA GLN A 48 0.58 -11.92 -4.81
C GLN A 48 0.86 -11.93 -6.32
N GLY A 49 1.86 -11.17 -6.77
CA GLY A 49 2.22 -11.03 -8.18
C GLY A 49 1.33 -10.08 -8.99
N ARG A 50 0.34 -9.43 -8.37
CA ARG A 50 -0.53 -8.44 -9.01
C ARG A 50 -0.10 -7.04 -8.64
N LEU A 51 0.02 -6.18 -9.64
CA LEU A 51 0.23 -4.75 -9.45
C LEU A 51 -1.10 -4.08 -9.09
N MET A 52 -1.13 -3.30 -8.01
CA MET A 52 -2.32 -2.62 -7.54
C MET A 52 -2.01 -1.18 -7.13
N LEU A 53 -2.98 -0.29 -7.33
CA LEU A 53 -2.93 1.11 -6.88
C LEU A 53 -3.87 1.27 -5.68
N LEU A 54 -3.36 1.90 -4.62
CA LEU A 54 -4.07 2.09 -3.35
C LEU A 54 -3.89 3.49 -2.82
N ALA A 55 -4.87 4.00 -2.09
CA ALA A 55 -4.68 5.22 -1.32
C ALA A 55 -3.68 4.97 -0.19
N ILE A 56 -2.77 5.92 0.03
CA ILE A 56 -1.77 5.83 1.11
C ILE A 56 -2.44 5.67 2.50
N GLY A 57 -3.64 6.21 2.68
CA GLY A 57 -4.43 6.07 3.91
C GLY A 57 -5.10 4.70 4.09
N GLU A 58 -5.09 3.84 3.07
CA GLU A 58 -5.60 2.47 3.14
C GLU A 58 -4.51 1.43 3.44
N VAL A 59 -3.29 1.89 3.73
CA VAL A 59 -2.14 1.05 4.06
C VAL A 59 -1.42 1.55 5.31
N GLU A 60 -0.81 0.62 6.03
CA GLU A 60 0.08 0.88 7.17
C GLU A 60 1.37 0.08 6.99
N LEU A 61 2.47 0.51 7.64
CA LEU A 61 3.71 -0.27 7.63
C LEU A 61 3.48 -1.62 8.32
N ALA A 62 3.86 -2.71 7.65
CA ALA A 62 3.96 -4.01 8.29
C ALA A 62 5.28 -4.05 9.08
N ILE A 63 5.19 -4.10 10.42
CA ILE A 63 6.34 -4.24 11.33
C ILE A 63 6.86 -5.67 11.26
#